data_AF-A0A444Z078-F1
#
_entry.id   AF-A0A444Z078-F1
#
_cell.length_a   1.000
_cell.length_b   1.000
_cell.length_c   1.000
_cell.angle_alpha   90.00
_cell.angle_beta   90.00
_cell.angle_gamma   90.00
#
_symmetry.space_group_name_H-M   'P 1'
#
loop_
_entity.id
_entity.type
_entity.pdbx_description
1 polymer ?
#
loop_
_entity_poly.entity_id
_entity_poly.type
_entity_poly.pdbx_seq_one_letter_code
_entity_poly.pdbx_strand_id
1 'polypeptide(L)'
;MKDVGLWTIFKVILNHSHPCCPDQAEMLKQHKELSMFVRRTIETHEKARIRPSKTYQSFVAVAGSHRKLGFIEKDVRNYITREADARSRAAFDYFKDVVSFDTTYNTNRYNLVLSSFVGVNHHS
;
A
#
# COMPACT_ATOMS: atom_id res chain seq x y z
N MET A 1 -6.26 36.53 -21.92
CA MET A 1 -5.54 35.28 -22.22
C MET A 1 -4.97 34.76 -20.91
N LYS A 2 -5.29 33.52 -20.52
CA LYS A 2 -4.78 32.93 -19.26
C LYS A 2 -3.32 32.53 -19.48
N ASP A 3 -2.43 32.89 -18.55
CA ASP A 3 -1.07 32.37 -18.46
C ASP A 3 -1.11 30.84 -18.53
N VAL A 4 -0.62 30.28 -19.64
CA VAL A 4 -0.35 28.86 -19.73
C VAL A 4 0.87 28.64 -18.86
N GLY A 5 0.68 28.06 -17.66
CA GLY A 5 1.72 27.85 -16.65
C GLY A 5 2.94 27.12 -17.20
N LEU A 6 3.89 27.90 -17.74
CA LEU A 6 5.07 27.41 -18.41
C LEU A 6 6.18 27.26 -17.37
N TRP A 7 6.56 26.02 -17.08
CA TRP A 7 7.68 25.75 -16.17
C TRP A 7 9.00 25.94 -16.93
N THR A 8 9.85 26.85 -16.44
CA THR A 8 11.20 27.07 -16.99
C THR A 8 12.23 26.47 -16.05
N ILE A 9 13.07 25.56 -16.55
CA ILE A 9 14.19 25.00 -15.77
C ILE A 9 15.36 25.98 -15.84
N PHE A 10 15.73 26.59 -14.71
CA PHE A 10 16.79 27.60 -14.66
C PHE A 10 18.20 27.03 -14.43
N LYS A 11 18.31 25.81 -13.87
CA LYS A 11 19.61 25.22 -13.51
C LYS A 11 19.54 23.70 -13.47
N VAL A 12 20.52 23.04 -14.09
CA VAL A 12 20.74 21.60 -14.00
C VAL A 12 22.19 21.38 -13.56
N ILE A 13 22.40 20.58 -12.51
CA ILE A 13 23.74 20.21 -12.02
C ILE A 13 23.91 18.71 -12.26
N LEU A 14 24.85 18.35 -13.13
CA LEU A 14 25.11 16.96 -13.53
C LEU A 14 26.23 16.29 -12.70
N ASN A 15 26.99 17.07 -11.94
CA ASN A 15 28.07 16.54 -11.12
C ASN A 15 27.53 15.95 -9.83
N HIS A 16 27.80 14.66 -9.63
CA HIS A 16 27.46 13.92 -8.42
C HIS A 16 28.72 13.52 -7.66
N SER A 17 28.63 13.43 -6.33
CA SER A 17 29.72 12.95 -5.46
C SER A 17 29.93 11.43 -5.53
N HIS A 18 29.12 10.73 -6.32
CA HIS A 18 29.11 9.29 -6.48
C HIS A 18 28.65 8.94 -7.90
N PRO A 19 29.08 7.80 -8.45
CA PRO A 19 28.54 7.29 -9.71
C PRO A 19 27.03 7.04 -9.58
N CYS A 20 26.26 7.47 -10.58
CA CYS A 20 24.87 7.06 -10.69
C CYS A 20 24.82 5.54 -10.90
N CYS A 21 24.02 4.84 -10.08
CA CYS A 21 23.82 3.40 -10.20
C CYS A 21 22.42 3.13 -10.80
N PRO A 22 22.28 3.08 -12.13
CA PRO A 22 20.99 2.89 -12.79
C PRO A 22 20.31 1.58 -12.38
N ASP A 23 21.09 0.54 -12.05
CA ASP A 23 20.58 -0.75 -11.57
C ASP A 23 19.73 -0.63 -10.28
N GLN A 24 19.97 0.40 -9.46
CA GLN A 24 19.17 0.68 -8.27
C GLN A 24 17.98 1.62 -8.55
N ALA A 25 17.91 2.23 -9.73
CA ALA A 25 16.82 3.14 -10.09
C ALA A 25 15.47 2.40 -10.20
N GLU A 26 15.46 1.13 -10.57
CA GLU A 26 14.25 0.29 -10.58
C GLU A 26 13.64 0.14 -9.18
N MET A 27 14.44 0.29 -8.12
CA MET A 27 13.96 0.24 -6.74
C MET A 27 13.32 1.55 -6.27
N LEU A 28 13.32 2.60 -7.09
CA LEU A 28 12.66 3.87 -6.77
C LEU A 28 11.14 3.71 -6.75
N LYS A 29 10.49 4.39 -5.82
CA LYS A 29 9.02 4.32 -5.63
C LYS A 29 8.24 4.64 -6.91
N GLN A 30 8.76 5.52 -7.77
CA GLN A 30 8.15 5.92 -9.04
C GLN A 30 8.17 4.80 -10.09
N HIS A 31 9.10 3.85 -9.98
CA HIS A 31 9.28 2.73 -10.92
C HIS A 31 8.70 1.41 -10.39
N LYS A 32 8.27 1.37 -9.11
CA LYS A 32 7.67 0.21 -8.46
C LYS A 32 6.18 0.09 -8.76
N GLU A 33 5.84 -0.28 -9.99
CA GLU A 33 4.47 -0.62 -10.37
C GLU A 33 4.25 -2.13 -10.46
N LEU A 34 3.26 -2.64 -9.72
CA LEU A 34 2.82 -4.02 -9.85
C LEU A 34 2.05 -4.17 -11.16
N SER A 35 2.46 -5.13 -12.00
CA SER A 35 1.73 -5.47 -13.22
C SER A 35 0.32 -5.99 -12.91
N MET A 36 -0.60 -5.91 -13.88
CA MET A 36 -1.98 -6.40 -13.70
C MET A 36 -2.04 -7.87 -13.28
N PHE A 37 -1.16 -8.71 -13.84
CA PHE A 37 -1.07 -10.13 -13.48
C PHE A 37 -0.70 -10.32 -12.00
N VAL A 38 0.30 -9.57 -11.53
CA VAL A 38 0.74 -9.59 -10.13
C VAL A 38 -0.39 -9.14 -9.21
N ARG A 39 -1.07 -8.03 -9.54
CA ARG A 39 -2.23 -7.52 -8.79
C ARG A 39 -3.34 -8.56 -8.65
N ARG A 40 -3.75 -9.18 -9.75
CA ARG A 40 -4.82 -10.21 -9.75
C ARG A 40 -4.45 -11.43 -8.90
N THR A 41 -3.18 -11.80 -8.92
CA THR A 41 -2.68 -12.91 -8.10
C THR A 41 -2.69 -12.55 -6.62
N ILE A 42 -2.25 -11.33 -6.27
CA ILE A 42 -2.31 -10.82 -4.88
C ILE A 42 -3.75 -10.81 -4.37
N GLU A 43 -4.70 -10.30 -5.15
CA GLU A 43 -6.13 -10.30 -4.79
C GLU A 43 -6.69 -11.70 -4.57
N THR A 44 -6.30 -12.65 -5.42
CA THR A 44 -6.71 -14.05 -5.28
C THR A 44 -6.17 -14.65 -3.97
N HIS A 45 -4.91 -14.36 -3.65
CA HIS A 45 -4.29 -14.80 -2.40
C HIS A 45 -4.89 -14.13 -1.17
N GLU A 46 -5.23 -12.84 -1.25
CA GLU A 46 -5.91 -12.10 -0.19
C GLU A 46 -7.29 -12.72 0.10
N LYS A 47 -8.07 -13.02 -0.94
CA LYS A 47 -9.36 -13.73 -0.82
C LYS A 47 -9.21 -15.09 -0.16
N ALA A 48 -8.11 -15.80 -0.45
CA ALA A 48 -7.75 -17.05 0.21
C ALA A 48 -7.09 -16.88 1.61
N ARG A 49 -7.00 -15.64 2.12
CA ARG A 49 -6.36 -15.28 3.40
C ARG A 49 -4.91 -15.75 3.53
N ILE A 50 -4.20 -15.85 2.42
CA ILE A 50 -2.77 -16.13 2.40
C ILE A 50 -2.02 -14.90 2.90
N ARG A 51 -1.11 -15.11 3.86
CA ARG A 51 -0.31 -14.03 4.44
C ARG A 51 0.50 -13.30 3.34
N PRO A 52 0.61 -11.96 3.39
CA PRO A 52 1.38 -11.19 2.40
C PRO A 52 2.82 -11.69 2.19
N SER A 53 3.49 -12.12 3.26
CA SER A 53 4.83 -12.69 3.17
C SER A 53 4.87 -13.98 2.35
N LYS A 54 3.88 -14.87 2.49
CA LYS A 54 3.76 -16.10 1.69
C LYS A 54 3.39 -15.80 0.24
N THR A 55 2.53 -14.82 0.02
CA THR A 55 2.21 -14.31 -1.33
C THR A 55 3.46 -13.77 -2.03
N TYR A 56 4.28 -12.97 -1.35
CA TYR A 56 5.55 -12.51 -1.92
C TYR A 56 6.49 -13.69 -2.23
N GLN A 57 6.64 -14.63 -1.29
CA GLN A 57 7.50 -15.80 -1.48
C GLN A 57 7.04 -16.71 -2.64
N SER A 58 5.74 -16.79 -2.96
CA SER A 58 5.30 -17.55 -4.13
C SER A 58 5.76 -16.90 -5.44
N PHE A 59 5.78 -15.56 -5.53
CA PHE A 59 6.38 -14.87 -6.69
C PHE A 59 7.89 -15.09 -6.78
N VAL A 60 8.59 -15.07 -5.64
CA VAL A 60 10.02 -15.37 -5.58
C VAL A 60 10.30 -16.79 -6.08
N ALA A 61 9.48 -17.76 -5.67
CA ALA A 61 9.61 -19.15 -6.11
C ALA A 61 9.44 -19.29 -7.63
N VAL A 62 8.50 -18.57 -8.23
CA VAL A 62 8.28 -18.56 -9.69
C VAL A 62 9.41 -17.84 -10.44
N ALA A 63 9.89 -16.70 -9.94
CA ALA A 63 10.98 -15.96 -10.56
C ALA A 63 12.36 -16.60 -10.35
N GLY A 64 12.49 -17.45 -9.34
CA GLY A 64 13.73 -18.11 -8.92
C GLY A 64 14.72 -17.20 -8.17
N SER A 65 14.40 -15.92 -7.97
CA SER A 65 15.22 -14.99 -7.19
C SER A 65 14.45 -13.72 -6.84
N HIS A 66 14.72 -13.18 -5.65
CA HIS A 66 14.22 -11.88 -5.22
C HIS A 66 14.65 -10.74 -6.15
N ARG A 67 15.86 -10.80 -6.71
CA ARG A 67 16.43 -9.75 -7.59
C ARG A 67 15.75 -9.68 -8.96
N LYS A 68 15.01 -10.72 -9.34
CA LYS A 68 14.27 -10.78 -10.61
C LYS A 68 12.86 -10.20 -10.50
N LEU A 69 12.43 -9.81 -9.30
CA LEU A 69 11.16 -9.14 -9.09
C LEU A 69 11.36 -7.63 -9.06
N GLY A 70 10.56 -6.90 -9.84
CA GLY A 70 10.52 -5.43 -9.81
C GLY A 70 9.83 -4.84 -8.56
N PHE A 71 9.56 -5.65 -7.53
CA PHE A 71 8.86 -5.25 -6.32
C PHE A 71 9.31 -6.10 -5.12
N ILE A 72 9.05 -5.60 -3.92
CA ILE A 72 9.38 -6.26 -2.65
C ILE A 72 8.13 -6.61 -1.85
N GLU A 73 8.27 -7.39 -0.78
CA GLU A 73 7.14 -7.74 0.12
C GLU A 73 6.38 -6.52 0.64
N LYS A 74 7.08 -5.40 0.86
CA LYS A 74 6.45 -4.14 1.27
C LYS A 74 5.44 -3.64 0.24
N ASP A 75 5.70 -3.83 -1.05
CA ASP A 75 4.81 -3.39 -2.12
C ASP A 75 3.53 -4.24 -2.15
N VAL A 76 3.63 -5.54 -1.88
CA VAL A 76 2.46 -6.43 -1.69
C VAL A 76 1.60 -5.96 -0.52
N ARG A 77 2.22 -5.63 0.62
CA ARG A 77 1.50 -5.10 1.80
C ARG A 77 0.82 -3.77 1.50
N ASN A 78 1.56 -2.83 0.90
CA ASN A 78 1.03 -1.51 0.53
C ASN A 78 -0.16 -1.63 -0.43
N TYR A 79 -0.09 -2.56 -1.39
CA TYR A 79 -1.18 -2.82 -2.32
C TYR A 79 -2.44 -3.27 -1.58
N ILE A 80 -2.34 -4.31 -0.75
CA ILE A 80 -3.47 -4.84 0.03
C ILE A 80 -4.09 -3.74 0.91
N THR A 81 -3.26 -2.95 1.61
CA THR A 81 -3.74 -1.83 2.43
C THR A 81 -4.49 -0.79 1.60
N ARG A 82 -3.96 -0.42 0.42
CA ARG A 82 -4.62 0.56 -0.46
C ARG A 82 -5.96 0.04 -1.00
N GLU A 83 -6.03 -1.23 -1.38
CA GLU A 83 -7.28 -1.84 -1.87
C GLU A 83 -8.32 -1.99 -0.75
N ALA A 84 -7.88 -2.29 0.48
CA ALA A 84 -8.78 -2.29 1.65
C ALA A 84 -9.34 -0.90 1.93
N ASP A 85 -8.48 0.12 1.91
CA ASP A 85 -8.85 1.52 2.11
C ASP A 85 -9.78 2.05 1.01
N ALA A 86 -9.55 1.67 -0.25
CA ALA A 86 -10.46 1.97 -1.36
C ALA A 86 -11.85 1.33 -1.17
N ARG A 87 -11.90 0.05 -0.76
CA ARG A 87 -13.16 -0.63 -0.41
C ARG A 87 -13.88 0.05 0.76
N SER A 88 -13.16 0.43 1.80
CA SER A 88 -13.72 1.13 2.96
C SER A 88 -14.32 2.49 2.58
N ARG A 89 -13.63 3.27 1.74
CA ARG A 89 -14.19 4.53 1.22
C ARG A 89 -15.45 4.31 0.40
N ALA A 90 -15.44 3.33 -0.51
CA ALA A 90 -16.62 3.02 -1.32
C ALA A 90 -17.81 2.58 -0.44
N ALA A 91 -17.56 1.78 0.59
CA ALA A 91 -18.59 1.37 1.56
C ALA A 91 -19.11 2.58 2.35
N PHE A 92 -18.23 3.46 2.83
CA PHE A 92 -18.63 4.69 3.51
C PHE A 92 -19.46 5.59 2.60
N ASP A 93 -19.09 5.75 1.34
CA ASP A 93 -19.86 6.56 0.40
C ASP A 93 -21.26 6.01 0.13
N TYR A 94 -21.42 4.68 0.16
CA TYR A 94 -22.70 4.01 -0.02
C TYR A 94 -23.57 4.01 1.25
N PHE A 95 -23.02 3.58 2.39
CA PHE A 95 -23.77 3.42 3.64
C PHE A 95 -23.86 4.70 4.48
N LYS A 96 -22.92 5.65 4.29
CA LYS A 96 -22.75 6.86 5.13
C LYS A 96 -22.63 6.55 6.63
N ASP A 97 -22.14 5.36 6.95
CA ASP A 97 -21.92 4.85 8.32
C ASP A 97 -20.54 4.21 8.42
N VAL A 98 -19.95 4.28 9.61
CA VAL A 98 -18.66 3.64 9.93
C VAL A 98 -18.66 3.19 11.39
N VAL A 99 -18.22 1.95 11.61
CA VAL A 99 -17.90 1.43 12.94
C VAL A 99 -16.39 1.23 13.02
N SER A 100 -15.78 1.84 14.04
CA SER A 100 -14.36 1.67 14.37
C SER A 100 -14.21 0.84 15.64
N PHE A 101 -13.16 0.01 15.67
CA PHE A 101 -12.81 -0.84 16.79
C PHE A 101 -11.40 -0.47 17.24
N ASP A 102 -11.28 0.01 18.47
CA ASP A 102 -9.98 0.33 19.05
C ASP A 102 -9.44 -0.88 19.82
N THR A 103 -8.39 -1.49 19.28
CA THR A 103 -7.70 -2.64 19.88
C THR A 103 -6.64 -2.24 20.91
N THR A 104 -6.49 -0.95 21.23
CA THR A 104 -5.51 -0.54 22.23
C THR A 104 -5.84 -1.27 23.55
N TYR A 105 -4.99 -2.24 23.93
CA TYR A 105 -5.17 -3.13 25.08
C TYR A 105 -5.19 -2.31 26.37
N ASN A 106 -6.34 -1.75 26.71
CA ASN A 106 -6.58 -1.21 28.04
C ASN A 106 -7.20 -2.32 28.88
N THR A 107 -6.41 -2.86 29.81
CA THR A 107 -6.94 -3.65 30.91
C THR A 107 -7.52 -2.70 31.96
N ASN A 108 -8.77 -2.91 32.36
CA ASN A 108 -9.32 -2.13 33.46
C ASN A 108 -8.62 -2.48 34.79
N ARG A 109 -8.97 -1.81 35.90
CA ARG A 109 -8.43 -2.08 37.25
C ARG A 109 -8.62 -3.53 37.75
N TYR A 110 -9.39 -4.34 37.04
CA TYR A 110 -9.67 -5.75 37.31
C TYR A 110 -8.94 -6.70 36.34
N ASN A 111 -7.99 -6.20 35.54
CA ASN A 111 -7.26 -6.97 34.52
C ASN A 111 -8.14 -7.59 33.42
N LEU A 112 -9.35 -7.07 33.21
CA LEU A 112 -10.20 -7.51 32.11
C LEU A 112 -9.86 -6.74 30.84
N VAL A 113 -9.68 -7.46 29.74
CA VAL A 113 -9.51 -6.89 28.40
C VAL A 113 -10.82 -6.23 27.99
N LEU A 114 -10.81 -4.91 27.87
CA LEU A 114 -11.91 -4.15 27.29
C LEU A 114 -11.51 -3.67 25.91
N SER A 115 -12.46 -3.66 24.98
CA SER A 115 -12.27 -3.00 23.69
C SER A 115 -13.48 -2.15 23.39
N SER A 116 -13.23 -0.92 22.92
CA SER A 116 -14.26 0.05 22.61
C SER A 116 -14.64 -0.02 21.14
N PHE A 117 -15.94 0.13 20.88
CA PHE A 117 -16.50 0.36 19.57
C PHE A 117 -16.99 1.80 19.52
N VAL A 118 -16.62 2.55 18.48
CA VAL A 118 -17.12 3.90 18.22
C VAL A 118 -17.72 3.91 16.82
N GLY A 119 -18.99 4.26 16.70
CA GLY A 119 -19.71 4.36 15.44
C GLY A 119 -20.10 5.81 15.11
N VAL A 120 -20.07 6.17 13.83
CA VAL A 120 -20.62 7.43 13.31
C VAL A 120 -21.65 7.07 12.25
N ASN A 121 -22.93 7.23 12.60
CA ASN A 121 -24.04 7.02 11.69
C ASN A 121 -24.60 8.37 11.22
N HIS A 122 -24.79 8.52 9.91
CA HIS A 122 -25.48 9.68 9.32
C HIS A 122 -26.96 9.34 9.08
N HIS A 123 -27.74 9.16 10.14
CA HIS A 123 -29.20 9.17 10.04
C HIS A 123 -29.67 10.63 9.98
N SER A 124 -30.12 11.06 8.80
CA SER A 124 -30.95 12.26 8.67
C SER A 124 -32.36 11.99 9.18
#